data_AF-A0AAJ2EB83-F1
#
_entry.id   AF-A0AAJ2EB83-F1
#
_cell.length_a   1.000
_cell.length_b   1.000
_cell.length_c   1.000
_cell.angle_alpha   90.00
_cell.angle_beta   90.00
_cell.angle_gamma   90.00
#
_symmetry.space_group_name_H-M   'P 1'
#
loop_
_entity.id
_entity.type
_entity.pdbx_description
1 polymer ?
#
loop_
_entity_poly.entity_id
_entity_poly.type
_entity_poly.pdbx_seq_one_letter_code
_entity_poly.pdbx_strand_id
1 'polypeptide(L)'
;MTATPTVSPVSEHRESASVARQFELHYQPQLHLHTSRVYGAEALLRWNHPQLGVLTPADFRDVLLESTADEATGDWLIRLAPRQAAKWQAANRMGFKVTVNLSATTIQKCDLAALVSEAAGVCASALDIEVTVTVVMSDFAAASRALSAVRELGVTVSLDDFGTDYFSITYLARLPVDCIKIDKVVRERVHCQGDPSPSMRNGRSDGGACARVRDENGRGRHRERSAIRPRQRNRL
;
A
#
# COMPACT_ATOMS: atom_id res chain seq x y z
N MET A 1 -4.65 -24.64 -30.88
CA MET A 1 -4.90 -23.19 -31.04
C MET A 1 -5.71 -22.74 -29.83
N THR A 2 -5.04 -22.31 -28.76
CA THR A 2 -5.68 -21.77 -27.56
C THR A 2 -5.33 -20.29 -27.50
N ALA A 3 -6.31 -19.45 -27.78
CA ALA A 3 -6.21 -18.02 -27.60
C ALA A 3 -6.19 -17.70 -26.10
N THR A 4 -5.14 -17.04 -25.63
CA THR A 4 -5.23 -16.18 -24.44
C THR A 4 -5.83 -14.84 -24.90
N PRO A 5 -6.59 -14.14 -24.04
CA PRO A 5 -5.98 -12.89 -23.58
C PRO A 5 -6.28 -12.49 -22.11
N THR A 6 -5.24 -11.96 -21.48
CA THR A 6 -5.23 -10.68 -20.75
C THR A 6 -5.83 -10.61 -19.34
N VAL A 7 -4.95 -10.70 -18.35
CA VAL A 7 -5.09 -9.98 -17.07
C VAL A 7 -5.04 -8.48 -17.40
N SER A 8 -6.15 -7.76 -17.25
CA SER A 8 -6.19 -6.33 -16.89
C SER A 8 -7.62 -5.79 -16.83
N PRO A 9 -8.01 -5.21 -15.68
CA PRO A 9 -8.87 -4.02 -15.72
C PRO A 9 -8.30 -2.83 -14.93
N VAL A 10 -7.14 -2.98 -14.28
CA VAL A 10 -6.46 -1.89 -13.55
C VAL A 10 -5.21 -1.47 -14.32
N SER A 11 -5.35 -1.14 -15.60
CA SER A 11 -4.34 -0.34 -16.29
C SER A 11 -4.23 1.02 -15.56
N GLU A 12 -3.01 1.52 -15.34
CA GLU A 12 -2.69 2.75 -14.59
C GLU A 12 -3.72 3.88 -14.78
N HIS A 13 -4.69 3.99 -13.85
CA HIS A 13 -5.56 5.15 -13.79
C HIS A 13 -4.80 6.24 -13.04
N ARG A 14 -4.74 7.45 -13.59
CA ARG A 14 -4.05 8.60 -13.00
C ARG A 14 -5.06 9.71 -12.78
N GLU A 15 -5.23 10.13 -11.54
CA GLU A 15 -6.06 11.27 -11.16
C GLU A 15 -5.19 12.26 -10.38
N SER A 16 -5.29 13.56 -10.69
CA SER A 16 -4.40 14.60 -10.15
C SER A 16 -5.10 15.55 -9.17
N ALA A 17 -4.39 16.00 -8.14
CA ALA A 17 -4.80 17.08 -7.22
C ALA A 17 -3.82 18.27 -7.21
N SER A 18 -4.35 19.48 -6.99
CA SER A 18 -3.57 20.71 -6.84
C SER A 18 -3.55 21.19 -5.38
N VAL A 19 -2.46 21.82 -4.91
CA VAL A 19 -2.21 23.26 -5.20
C VAL A 19 -1.43 23.56 -6.49
N ALA A 20 -0.68 22.62 -7.06
CA ALA A 20 0.00 22.82 -8.36
C ALA A 20 -0.15 21.66 -9.37
N ARG A 21 -1.14 20.78 -9.21
CA ARG A 21 -1.31 19.52 -9.98
C ARG A 21 -0.11 18.58 -9.93
N GLN A 22 0.64 18.63 -8.84
CA GLN A 22 1.86 17.86 -8.69
C GLN A 22 1.62 16.48 -8.08
N PHE A 23 0.49 16.25 -7.41
CA PHE A 23 0.17 14.93 -6.88
C PHE A 23 -0.69 14.14 -7.86
N GLU A 24 -0.39 12.85 -8.00
CA GLU A 24 -1.21 11.88 -8.71
C GLU A 24 -1.34 10.58 -7.92
N LEU A 25 -2.36 9.78 -8.25
CA LEU A 25 -2.51 8.42 -7.73
C LEU A 25 -2.09 7.38 -8.75
N HIS A 26 -1.34 6.40 -8.27
CA HIS A 26 -1.17 5.10 -8.91
C HIS A 26 -1.98 4.08 -8.12
N TYR A 27 -2.39 2.98 -8.75
CA TYR A 27 -3.23 1.98 -8.10
C TYR A 27 -2.58 0.61 -8.13
N GLN A 28 -2.33 0.05 -6.95
CA GLN A 28 -1.80 -1.29 -6.82
C GLN A 28 -2.94 -2.29 -6.60
N PRO A 29 -3.15 -3.28 -7.49
CA PRO A 29 -4.22 -4.26 -7.33
C PRO A 29 -4.05 -5.12 -6.08
N GLN A 30 -5.15 -5.36 -5.38
CA GLN A 30 -5.24 -6.29 -4.25
C GLN A 30 -5.98 -7.56 -4.68
N LEU A 31 -5.38 -8.72 -4.42
CA LEU A 31 -5.83 -10.02 -4.91
C LEU A 31 -6.34 -10.90 -3.79
N HIS A 32 -7.46 -11.57 -4.03
CA HIS A 32 -7.93 -12.63 -3.15
C HIS A 32 -7.08 -13.89 -3.40
N LEU A 33 -6.30 -14.33 -2.41
CA LEU A 33 -5.28 -15.36 -2.58
C LEU A 33 -5.81 -16.68 -3.19
N HIS A 34 -6.98 -17.13 -2.74
CA HIS A 34 -7.53 -18.40 -3.22
C HIS A 34 -8.08 -18.34 -4.65
N THR A 35 -8.56 -17.17 -5.09
CA THR A 35 -9.27 -17.04 -6.38
C THR A 35 -8.47 -16.27 -7.42
N SER A 36 -7.36 -15.63 -7.00
CA SER A 36 -6.57 -14.69 -7.79
C SER A 36 -7.39 -13.56 -8.43
N ARG A 37 -8.59 -13.28 -7.88
CA ARG A 37 -9.44 -12.20 -8.35
C ARG A 37 -9.05 -10.90 -7.65
N VAL A 38 -8.98 -9.82 -8.43
CA VAL A 38 -8.81 -8.47 -7.88
C VAL A 38 -10.08 -8.09 -7.14
N TYR A 39 -9.98 -7.76 -5.86
CA TYR A 39 -11.11 -7.31 -5.04
C TYR A 39 -11.04 -5.82 -4.71
N GLY A 40 -9.89 -5.19 -4.93
CA GLY A 40 -9.66 -3.79 -4.63
C GLY A 40 -8.35 -3.30 -5.21
N ALA A 41 -8.02 -2.04 -4.94
CA ALA A 41 -6.72 -1.50 -5.21
C ALA A 41 -6.32 -0.49 -4.14
N GLU A 42 -5.04 -0.46 -3.83
CA GLU A 42 -4.46 0.55 -2.96
C GLU A 42 -4.06 1.78 -3.77
N ALA A 43 -4.52 2.94 -3.34
CA ALA A 43 -4.15 4.22 -3.91
C ALA A 43 -2.80 4.67 -3.36
N LEU A 44 -1.81 4.70 -4.24
CA LEU A 44 -0.44 5.08 -3.95
C LEU A 44 -0.17 6.49 -4.45
N LEU A 45 0.06 7.41 -3.51
CA LEU A 45 0.41 8.78 -3.84
C LEU A 45 1.75 8.86 -4.58
N ARG A 46 1.82 9.72 -5.59
CA ARG A 46 3.03 10.06 -6.34
C ARG A 46 3.14 11.56 -6.46
N TRP A 47 4.37 12.07 -6.29
CA TRP A 47 4.65 13.48 -6.46
C TRP A 47 5.42 13.70 -7.76
N ASN A 48 4.78 14.34 -8.73
CA ASN A 48 5.39 14.88 -9.94
C ASN A 48 6.20 16.14 -9.58
N HIS A 49 7.39 15.95 -9.04
CA HIS A 49 8.28 17.05 -8.67
C HIS A 49 8.89 17.70 -9.93
N PRO A 50 8.87 19.05 -10.06
CA PRO A 50 9.27 19.74 -11.30
C PRO A 50 10.72 19.49 -11.72
N GLN A 51 11.61 19.16 -10.77
CA GLN A 51 13.04 18.99 -11.01
C GLN A 51 13.52 17.54 -10.81
N LEU A 52 12.79 16.76 -10.00
CA LEU A 52 13.23 15.41 -9.58
C LEU A 52 12.43 14.30 -10.27
N GLY A 53 11.39 14.66 -11.04
CA GLY A 53 10.51 13.70 -11.68
C GLY A 53 9.50 13.11 -10.69
N VAL A 54 9.04 11.89 -10.97
CA VAL A 54 8.03 11.22 -10.16
C VAL A 54 8.69 10.62 -8.91
N LEU A 55 8.28 11.10 -7.75
CA LEU A 55 8.73 10.63 -6.44
C LEU A 55 7.70 9.70 -5.81
N THR A 56 8.19 8.75 -5.02
CA THR A 56 7.38 7.83 -4.22
C THR A 56 7.18 8.37 -2.80
N PRO A 57 6.18 7.89 -2.04
CA PRO A 57 5.94 8.39 -0.69
C PRO A 57 7.18 8.31 0.20
N ALA A 58 8.01 7.28 0.06
CA ALA A 58 9.25 7.15 0.83
C ALA A 58 10.22 8.34 0.64
N ASP A 59 10.15 9.04 -0.50
CA ASP A 59 11.04 10.16 -0.81
C ASP A 59 10.55 11.50 -0.23
N PHE A 60 9.25 11.62 0.06
CA PHE A 60 8.64 12.90 0.42
C PHE A 60 7.65 12.87 1.59
N ARG A 61 7.40 11.70 2.19
CA ARG A 61 6.40 11.52 3.26
C ARG A 61 6.65 12.47 4.42
N ASP A 62 7.88 12.54 4.91
CA ASP A 62 8.21 13.37 6.08
C ASP A 62 7.93 14.85 5.78
N VAL A 63 8.34 15.31 4.60
CA VAL A 63 8.08 16.68 4.13
C VAL A 63 6.59 16.95 3.98
N LEU A 64 5.82 15.99 3.46
CA LEU A 64 4.37 16.12 3.33
C LEU A 64 3.72 16.26 4.70
N LEU A 65 4.03 15.37 5.64
CA LEU A 65 3.47 15.32 7.00
C LEU A 65 3.72 16.60 7.80
N GLU A 66 4.86 17.25 7.59
CA GLU A 66 5.20 18.53 8.24
C GLU A 66 4.52 19.74 7.57
N SER A 67 3.92 19.57 6.40
CA SER A 67 3.35 20.65 5.61
C SER A 67 1.83 20.76 5.78
N THR A 68 1.28 21.94 5.47
CA THR A 68 -0.18 22.13 5.37
C THR A 68 -0.81 21.35 4.21
N ALA A 69 0.00 20.72 3.34
CA ALA A 69 -0.49 19.92 2.23
C ALA A 69 -0.91 18.51 2.66
N ASP A 70 -0.47 18.01 3.82
CA ASP A 70 -0.88 16.70 4.35
C ASP A 70 -2.40 16.61 4.47
N GLU A 71 -3.02 17.58 5.15
CA GLU A 71 -4.46 17.61 5.36
C GLU A 71 -5.23 17.71 4.05
N ALA A 72 -4.81 18.61 3.16
CA ALA A 72 -5.45 18.76 1.85
C ALA A 72 -5.33 17.47 1.00
N THR A 73 -4.23 16.73 1.17
CA THR A 73 -4.00 15.45 0.50
C THR A 73 -4.92 14.38 1.08
N GLY A 74 -5.05 14.29 2.41
CA GLY A 74 -5.99 13.38 3.07
C GLY A 74 -7.43 13.61 2.63
N ASP A 75 -7.88 14.86 2.64
CA ASP A 75 -9.22 15.25 2.19
C ASP A 75 -9.46 14.88 0.72
N TRP A 76 -8.45 15.11 -0.12
CA TRP A 76 -8.50 14.74 -1.53
C TRP A 76 -8.63 13.22 -1.72
N LEU A 77 -7.81 12.43 -1.02
CA LEU A 77 -7.85 10.97 -1.06
C LEU A 77 -9.23 10.43 -0.67
N ILE A 78 -9.81 10.94 0.42
CA ILE A 78 -11.13 10.53 0.93
C ILE A 78 -12.24 10.85 -0.07
N ARG A 79 -12.15 12.00 -0.77
CA ARG A 79 -13.12 12.39 -1.81
C ARG A 79 -12.97 11.60 -3.11
N LEU A 80 -11.75 11.18 -3.44
CA LEU A 80 -11.45 10.57 -4.71
C LEU A 80 -11.68 9.05 -4.71
N ALA A 81 -11.26 8.37 -3.64
CA ALA A 81 -11.28 6.92 -3.57
C ALA A 81 -12.66 6.28 -3.74
N PRO A 82 -13.74 6.72 -3.05
CA PRO A 82 -15.08 6.15 -3.25
C PRO A 82 -15.59 6.33 -4.67
N ARG A 83 -15.28 7.49 -5.30
CA ARG A 83 -15.67 7.79 -6.68
C ARG A 83 -14.95 6.90 -7.67
N GLN A 84 -13.64 6.72 -7.49
CA GLN A 84 -12.85 5.84 -8.34
C GLN A 84 -13.29 4.38 -8.19
N ALA A 85 -13.55 3.94 -6.96
CA ALA A 85 -14.11 2.62 -6.69
C ALA A 85 -15.46 2.44 -7.40
N ALA A 86 -16.40 3.38 -7.26
CA ALA A 86 -17.71 3.33 -7.91
C ALA A 86 -17.62 3.21 -9.44
N LYS A 87 -16.68 3.93 -10.08
CA LYS A 87 -16.43 3.79 -11.53
C LYS A 87 -16.04 2.36 -11.90
N TRP A 88 -15.14 1.73 -11.14
CA TRP A 88 -14.73 0.35 -11.39
C TRP A 88 -15.82 -0.68 -11.04
N GLN A 89 -16.61 -0.44 -10.00
CA GLN A 89 -17.77 -1.26 -9.67
C GLN A 89 -18.80 -1.26 -10.80
N ALA A 90 -19.07 -0.10 -11.41
CA ALA A 90 -19.97 0.02 -12.55
C ALA A 90 -19.45 -0.74 -13.79
N ALA A 91 -18.14 -0.72 -14.02
CA ALA A 91 -17.52 -1.40 -15.15
C ALA A 91 -17.47 -2.93 -14.99
N ASN A 92 -17.24 -3.44 -13.77
CA ASN A 92 -16.92 -4.85 -13.54
C ASN A 92 -17.93 -5.62 -12.65
N ARG A 93 -19.02 -4.97 -12.21
CA ARG A 93 -20.08 -5.54 -11.35
C ARG A 93 -19.58 -6.28 -10.10
N MET A 94 -18.45 -5.86 -9.54
CA MET A 94 -17.89 -6.42 -8.30
C MET A 94 -17.88 -5.36 -7.21
N GLY A 95 -17.90 -5.78 -5.94
CA GLY A 95 -17.76 -4.90 -4.77
C GLY A 95 -16.32 -4.42 -4.58
N PHE A 96 -15.79 -3.70 -5.56
CA PHE A 96 -14.42 -3.21 -5.60
C PHE A 96 -14.20 -2.11 -4.56
N LYS A 97 -13.10 -2.16 -3.80
CA LYS A 97 -12.73 -1.12 -2.83
C LYS A 97 -11.45 -0.39 -3.25
N VAL A 98 -11.35 0.89 -2.88
CA VAL A 98 -10.10 1.65 -2.97
C VAL A 98 -9.59 1.90 -1.57
N THR A 99 -8.39 1.41 -1.28
CA THR A 99 -7.68 1.66 -0.03
C THR A 99 -6.91 2.97 -0.12
N VAL A 100 -7.03 3.84 0.89
CA VAL A 100 -6.24 5.07 1.02
C VAL A 100 -5.45 5.08 2.32
N ASN A 101 -4.22 5.56 2.25
CA ASN A 101 -3.34 5.73 3.40
C ASN A 101 -3.54 7.12 4.02
N LEU A 102 -3.89 7.19 5.31
CA LEU A 102 -4.09 8.46 6.01
C LEU A 102 -3.04 8.71 7.10
N SER A 103 -2.68 9.98 7.28
CA SER A 103 -1.79 10.44 8.34
C SER A 103 -2.49 10.50 9.70
N ALA A 104 -1.71 10.54 10.79
CA ALA A 104 -2.24 10.76 12.13
C ALA A 104 -3.04 12.06 12.22
N THR A 105 -2.53 13.14 11.63
CA THR A 105 -3.19 14.45 11.57
C THR A 105 -4.57 14.34 10.94
N THR A 106 -4.70 13.65 9.80
CA THR A 106 -5.99 13.49 9.11
C THR A 106 -6.96 12.64 9.94
N ILE A 107 -6.49 11.58 10.59
CA ILE A 107 -7.34 10.68 11.39
C ILE A 107 -7.82 11.34 12.67
N GLN A 108 -6.95 12.10 13.33
CA GLN A 108 -7.22 12.72 14.63
C GLN A 108 -8.03 14.01 14.52
N LYS A 109 -8.23 14.55 13.32
CA LYS A 109 -9.13 15.68 13.09
C LYS A 109 -10.53 15.34 13.58
N CYS A 110 -11.16 16.31 14.27
CA CYS A 110 -12.48 16.17 14.88
C CYS A 110 -13.65 15.97 13.91
N ASP A 111 -13.42 15.62 12.64
CA ASP A 111 -14.49 15.49 11.65
C ASP A 111 -14.26 14.48 10.52
N LEU A 112 -13.38 13.48 10.71
CA LEU A 112 -13.11 12.47 9.70
C LEU A 112 -14.40 11.77 9.21
N ALA A 113 -15.31 11.46 10.14
CA ALA A 113 -16.58 10.83 9.81
C ALA A 113 -17.50 11.73 8.98
N ALA A 114 -17.62 13.04 9.28
CA ALA A 114 -18.44 13.89 8.42
C ALA A 114 -17.79 14.12 7.06
N LEU A 115 -16.46 14.25 7.00
CA LEU A 115 -15.74 14.32 5.73
C LEU A 115 -16.01 13.08 4.86
N VAL A 116 -15.93 11.88 5.44
CA VAL A 116 -16.28 10.62 4.75
C VAL A 116 -17.74 10.62 4.34
N SER A 117 -18.66 11.02 5.22
CA SER A 117 -20.10 11.07 4.95
C SER A 117 -20.42 11.97 3.75
N GLU A 118 -19.82 13.17 3.72
CA GLU A 118 -19.96 14.14 2.64
C GLU A 118 -19.32 13.63 1.33
N ALA A 119 -18.14 13.03 1.42
CA ALA A 119 -17.35 12.59 0.28
C ALA A 119 -17.92 11.34 -0.41
N ALA A 120 -18.30 10.34 0.38
CA ALA A 120 -18.63 9.01 -0.09
C ALA A 120 -20.15 8.77 -0.16
N GLY A 121 -20.94 9.38 0.73
CA GLY A 121 -22.39 9.13 0.82
C GLY A 121 -22.71 7.63 0.80
N VAL A 122 -23.56 7.20 -0.15
CA VAL A 122 -23.95 5.79 -0.33
C VAL A 122 -22.81 4.87 -0.78
N CYS A 123 -21.66 5.41 -1.18
CA CYS A 123 -20.48 4.66 -1.62
C CYS A 123 -19.42 4.51 -0.53
N ALA A 124 -19.72 4.81 0.74
CA ALA A 124 -18.77 4.63 1.85
C ALA A 124 -18.22 3.20 1.96
N SER A 125 -19.01 2.18 1.61
CA SER A 125 -18.58 0.77 1.56
C SER A 125 -17.53 0.46 0.49
N ALA A 126 -17.30 1.38 -0.44
CA ALA A 126 -16.28 1.29 -1.47
C ALA A 126 -14.93 1.88 -1.03
N LEU A 127 -14.87 2.48 0.16
CA LEU A 127 -13.66 3.03 0.76
C LEU A 127 -13.07 2.06 1.79
N ASP A 128 -11.75 1.93 1.75
CA ASP A 128 -10.96 1.30 2.79
C ASP A 128 -9.92 2.32 3.29
N ILE A 129 -9.88 2.56 4.60
CA ILE A 129 -8.92 3.47 5.23
C ILE A 129 -7.82 2.63 5.87
N GLU A 130 -6.60 2.88 5.41
CA GLU A 130 -5.40 2.26 5.94
C GLU A 130 -4.68 3.17 6.92
N VAL A 131 -4.31 2.60 8.05
CA VAL A 131 -3.57 3.26 9.12
C VAL A 131 -2.40 2.39 9.56
N THR A 132 -1.25 2.99 9.87
CA THR A 132 -0.14 2.24 10.45
C THR A 132 -0.27 2.16 11.97
N VAL A 133 0.41 1.18 12.58
CA VAL A 133 0.51 1.08 14.04
C VAL A 133 1.02 2.38 14.66
N THR A 134 2.07 2.99 14.10
CA THR A 134 2.66 4.24 14.60
C THR A 134 1.65 5.38 14.62
N VAL A 135 0.86 5.49 13.53
CA VAL A 135 -0.20 6.50 13.42
C VAL A 135 -1.24 6.31 14.51
N VAL A 136 -1.71 5.08 14.72
CA VAL A 136 -2.68 4.76 15.77
C VAL A 136 -2.11 5.00 17.18
N MET A 137 -0.82 4.73 17.40
CA MET A 137 -0.17 4.88 18.71
C MET A 137 0.14 6.31 19.11
N SER A 138 0.19 7.24 18.15
CA SER A 138 0.38 8.66 18.46
C SER A 138 -0.74 9.22 19.37
N ASP A 139 -1.99 8.81 19.13
CA ASP A 139 -3.12 8.98 20.06
C ASP A 139 -4.15 7.86 19.83
N PHE A 140 -4.05 6.81 20.64
CA PHE A 140 -4.92 5.63 20.52
C PHE A 140 -6.39 5.96 20.75
N ALA A 141 -6.70 6.84 21.70
CA ALA A 141 -8.08 7.14 22.07
C ALA A 141 -8.76 7.99 20.99
N ALA A 142 -8.05 8.97 20.42
CA ALA A 142 -8.56 9.74 19.28
C ALA A 142 -8.70 8.86 18.03
N ALA A 143 -7.68 8.09 17.69
CA ALA A 143 -7.72 7.19 16.53
C ALA A 143 -8.86 6.16 16.65
N SER A 144 -9.00 5.49 17.80
CA SER A 144 -10.07 4.51 18.03
C SER A 144 -11.47 5.13 17.88
N ARG A 145 -11.69 6.34 18.39
CA ARG A 145 -12.97 7.04 18.20
C ARG A 145 -13.22 7.38 16.72
N ALA A 146 -12.24 7.96 16.03
CA ALA A 146 -12.38 8.35 14.63
C ALA A 146 -12.61 7.15 13.72
N LEU A 147 -11.84 6.07 13.90
CA LEU A 147 -11.97 4.83 13.14
C LEU A 147 -13.30 4.11 13.41
N SER A 148 -13.80 4.14 14.66
CA SER A 148 -15.15 3.61 14.96
C SER A 148 -16.22 4.38 14.19
N ALA A 149 -16.15 5.72 14.21
CA ALA A 149 -17.15 6.58 13.57
C ALA A 149 -17.20 6.39 12.04
N VAL A 150 -16.07 6.22 11.35
CA VAL A 150 -16.08 5.93 9.90
C VAL A 150 -16.59 4.52 9.59
N ARG A 151 -16.34 3.54 10.46
CA ARG A 151 -16.86 2.18 10.29
C ARG A 151 -18.38 2.11 10.40
N GLU A 152 -18.98 2.94 11.25
CA GLU A 152 -20.45 3.08 11.33
C GLU A 152 -21.05 3.60 10.01
N LEU A 153 -20.28 4.30 9.18
CA LEU A 153 -20.68 4.72 7.83
C LEU A 153 -20.52 3.61 6.78
N GLY A 154 -19.95 2.45 7.15
CA GLY A 154 -19.69 1.34 6.25
C GLY A 154 -18.29 1.32 5.62
N VAL A 155 -17.41 2.24 6.01
CA VAL A 155 -15.99 2.24 5.59
C VAL A 155 -15.27 1.05 6.21
N THR A 156 -14.41 0.39 5.42
CA THR A 156 -13.50 -0.65 5.96
C THR A 156 -12.26 0.01 6.53
N VAL A 157 -11.74 -0.50 7.64
CA VAL A 157 -10.48 -0.02 8.21
C VAL A 157 -9.45 -1.13 8.26
N SER A 158 -8.27 -0.85 7.70
CA SER A 158 -7.13 -1.75 7.62
C SER A 158 -5.96 -1.22 8.45
N LEU A 159 -5.35 -2.11 9.24
CA LEU A 159 -4.11 -1.82 9.98
C LEU A 159 -2.90 -2.33 9.18
N ASP A 160 -1.95 -1.44 8.86
CA ASP A 160 -0.71 -1.76 8.17
C ASP A 160 0.52 -1.80 9.10
N ASP A 161 1.62 -2.34 8.58
CA ASP A 161 2.91 -2.51 9.24
C ASP A 161 2.87 -3.36 10.52
N PHE A 162 1.89 -4.26 10.65
CA PHE A 162 1.81 -5.13 11.81
C PHE A 162 2.99 -6.12 11.85
N GLY A 163 3.71 -6.14 12.99
CA GLY A 163 4.81 -7.07 13.27
C GLY A 163 6.24 -6.49 13.15
N THR A 164 6.38 -5.18 12.94
CA THR A 164 7.66 -4.46 12.93
C THR A 164 8.12 -4.01 14.32
N ASP A 165 7.18 -3.67 15.22
CA ASP A 165 7.41 -3.27 16.62
C ASP A 165 6.46 -3.98 17.60
N TYR A 166 6.73 -3.89 18.92
CA TYR A 166 5.93 -4.50 20.01
C TYR A 166 4.53 -3.88 20.15
N PHE A 167 3.69 -4.01 19.11
CA PHE A 167 2.26 -3.76 19.22
C PHE A 167 1.62 -4.96 19.92
N SER A 168 1.28 -4.80 21.21
CA SER A 168 0.66 -5.89 21.96
C SER A 168 -0.67 -6.28 21.33
N ILE A 169 -0.93 -7.60 21.25
CA ILE A 169 -2.23 -8.18 20.88
C ILE A 169 -3.37 -7.55 21.69
N THR A 170 -3.11 -7.12 22.92
CA THR A 170 -4.08 -6.43 23.78
C THR A 170 -4.56 -5.10 23.18
N TYR A 171 -3.70 -4.33 22.51
CA TYR A 171 -4.11 -3.10 21.83
C TYR A 171 -4.85 -3.41 20.53
N LEU A 172 -4.40 -4.42 19.78
CA LEU A 172 -5.07 -4.88 18.57
C LEU A 172 -6.53 -5.30 18.85
N ALA A 173 -6.78 -6.04 19.93
CA ALA A 173 -8.11 -6.48 20.32
C ALA A 173 -9.09 -5.33 20.65
N ARG A 174 -8.57 -4.12 20.90
CA ARG A 174 -9.35 -2.92 21.23
C ARG A 174 -9.46 -1.95 20.06
N LEU A 175 -8.75 -2.19 18.96
CA LEU A 175 -8.73 -1.29 17.83
C LEU A 175 -9.89 -1.67 16.87
N PRO A 176 -10.70 -0.69 16.44
CA PRO A 176 -11.82 -0.95 15.54
C PRO A 176 -11.31 -1.07 14.10
N VAL A 177 -10.66 -2.19 13.79
CA VAL A 177 -10.16 -2.53 12.45
C VAL A 177 -10.82 -3.80 11.95
N ASP A 178 -11.05 -3.86 10.64
CA ASP A 178 -11.65 -5.01 9.97
C ASP A 178 -10.58 -5.93 9.37
N CYS A 179 -9.41 -5.37 9.04
CA CYS A 179 -8.33 -6.07 8.35
C CYS A 179 -6.97 -5.74 8.98
N ILE A 180 -6.05 -6.71 8.92
CA ILE A 180 -4.65 -6.54 9.32
C ILE A 180 -3.79 -6.92 8.12
N LYS A 181 -2.96 -6.00 7.66
CA LYS A 181 -1.93 -6.26 6.66
C LYS A 181 -0.64 -6.66 7.37
N ILE A 182 -0.05 -7.75 6.90
CA ILE A 182 1.21 -8.28 7.42
C ILE A 182 2.36 -7.68 6.62
N ASP A 183 3.28 -7.04 7.34
CA ASP A 183 4.45 -6.40 6.74
C ASP A 183 5.32 -7.41 5.96
N LYS A 184 6.03 -6.88 4.96
CA LYS A 184 6.94 -7.64 4.11
C LYS A 184 8.05 -8.33 4.92
N VAL A 185 8.58 -7.69 5.96
CA VAL A 185 9.66 -8.25 6.80
C VAL A 185 9.18 -9.50 7.55
N VAL A 186 7.93 -9.53 8.01
CA VAL A 186 7.34 -10.72 8.64
C VAL A 186 7.17 -11.84 7.60
N ARG A 187 6.69 -11.51 6.40
CA ARG A 187 6.56 -12.49 5.30
C ARG A 187 7.91 -13.13 4.94
N GLU A 188 8.98 -12.34 4.88
CA GLU A 188 10.33 -12.86 4.60
C GLU A 188 10.83 -13.80 5.69
N ARG A 189 10.53 -13.51 6.98
CA ARG A 189 10.94 -14.36 8.10
C ARG A 189 10.18 -15.68 8.20
N VAL A 190 8.89 -15.70 7.84
CA VAL A 190 8.07 -16.93 7.86
C VAL A 190 8.55 -17.95 6.81
N HIS A 191 9.19 -17.50 5.72
CA HIS A 191 9.78 -18.40 4.72
C HIS A 191 11.13 -19.02 5.16
N CYS A 192 11.68 -18.63 6.32
CA CYS A 192 12.98 -19.10 6.79
C CYS A 192 12.92 -20.13 7.94
N GLN A 193 11.74 -20.52 8.44
CA GLN A 193 11.62 -21.60 9.42
C GLN A 193 11.08 -22.88 8.77
N GLY A 194 11.87 -23.42 7.85
CA GLY A 194 11.82 -24.85 7.55
C GLY A 194 12.66 -25.59 8.59
N ASP A 195 11.99 -26.35 9.45
CA ASP A 195 12.58 -27.19 10.49
C ASP A 195 13.66 -28.13 9.89
N PRO A 196 14.94 -28.08 10.29
CA PRO A 196 15.92 -29.05 9.83
C PRO A 196 15.75 -30.33 10.65
N SER A 197 14.85 -31.21 10.21
CA SER A 197 14.72 -32.54 10.81
C SER A 197 16.02 -33.34 10.57
N PRO A 198 16.69 -33.88 11.61
CA PRO A 198 17.88 -34.69 11.42
C PRO A 198 17.47 -36.17 11.37
N SER A 199 17.37 -36.77 10.17
CA SER A 199 17.63 -38.22 10.02
C SER A 199 17.72 -38.68 8.56
N MET A 200 18.91 -39.20 8.23
CA MET A 200 19.18 -40.42 7.48
C MET A 200 18.65 -40.65 6.03
N ARG A 201 19.68 -40.83 5.17
CA ARG A 201 19.93 -41.95 4.23
C ARG A 201 19.57 -41.78 2.74
N ASN A 202 20.65 -41.78 1.95
CA ASN A 202 20.84 -42.32 0.60
C ASN A 202 19.61 -42.95 -0.10
N GLY A 203 19.33 -42.44 -1.31
CA GLY A 203 18.52 -43.12 -2.32
C GLY A 203 18.25 -42.20 -3.50
N ARG A 204 18.47 -42.69 -4.71
CA ARG A 204 18.37 -41.94 -5.98
C ARG A 204 16.91 -41.59 -6.36
N SER A 205 16.85 -40.68 -7.35
CA SER A 205 15.86 -40.49 -8.43
C SER A 205 14.54 -39.73 -8.17
N ASP A 206 14.40 -38.70 -9.03
CA ASP A 206 13.21 -38.10 -9.64
C ASP A 206 12.28 -37.17 -8.85
N GLY A 207 12.06 -36.00 -9.45
CA GLY A 207 10.80 -35.26 -9.36
C GLY A 207 10.87 -33.92 -8.61
N GLY A 208 10.47 -32.84 -9.29
CA GLY A 208 10.02 -31.61 -8.64
C GLY A 208 10.74 -30.34 -9.12
N ALA A 209 10.25 -29.77 -10.22
CA ALA A 209 10.68 -28.47 -10.72
C ALA A 209 10.43 -27.38 -9.66
N CYS A 210 11.52 -26.79 -9.14
CA CYS A 210 11.49 -25.60 -8.31
C CYS A 210 11.20 -24.39 -9.22
N ALA A 211 9.95 -23.92 -9.22
CA ALA A 211 9.56 -22.70 -9.92
C ALA A 211 10.09 -21.48 -9.15
N ARG A 212 11.22 -20.93 -9.60
CA ARG A 212 11.70 -19.60 -9.20
C ARG A 212 10.68 -18.56 -9.65
N VAL A 213 10.01 -17.91 -8.71
CA VAL A 213 9.31 -16.65 -8.96
C VAL A 213 10.37 -15.56 -9.07
N ARG A 214 10.45 -14.93 -10.24
CA ARG A 214 11.25 -13.73 -10.47
C ARG A 214 10.53 -12.56 -9.82
N ASP A 215 11.26 -11.81 -9.00
CA ASP A 215 10.86 -10.50 -8.52
C ASP A 215 10.97 -9.50 -9.70
N GLU A 216 9.85 -8.92 -10.13
CA GLU A 216 9.82 -7.82 -11.11
C GLU A 216 10.00 -6.46 -10.41
N ASN A 217 11.00 -6.37 -9.53
CA ASN A 217 11.57 -5.08 -9.16
C ASN A 217 12.60 -4.69 -10.24
N GLY A 218 12.15 -3.80 -11.13
CA GLY A 218 12.94 -3.16 -12.16
C GLY A 218 14.08 -2.29 -11.60
N ARG A 219 15.17 -2.98 -11.20
CA ARG A 219 16.58 -2.57 -11.13
C ARG A 219 16.91 -1.46 -10.12
N GLY A 220 17.94 -1.60 -9.30
CA GLY A 220 19.11 -2.45 -9.42
C GLY A 220 20.33 -1.59 -9.18
N ARG A 221 20.86 -1.63 -7.96
CA ARG A 221 22.11 -0.95 -7.57
C ARG A 221 23.27 -1.59 -8.34
N HIS A 222 23.91 -0.86 -9.23
CA HIS A 222 25.27 -1.20 -9.68
C HIS A 222 26.27 -0.65 -8.65
N ARG A 223 26.83 -1.55 -7.85
CA ARG A 223 28.16 -1.38 -7.24
C ARG A 223 29.10 -2.36 -7.94
N GLU A 224 29.97 -1.85 -8.81
CA GLU A 224 31.19 -2.56 -9.18
C GLU A 224 32.37 -1.80 -8.59
N ARG A 225 33.05 -2.45 -7.64
CA ARG A 225 34.44 -2.15 -7.29
C ARG A 225 35.29 -3.11 -8.10
N SER A 226 36.25 -2.61 -8.88
CA SER A 226 37.66 -2.99 -8.73
C SER A 226 38.58 -2.31 -9.75
N ALA A 227 39.82 -2.15 -9.26
CA ALA A 227 41.08 -1.99 -9.97
C ALA A 227 41.55 -0.56 -10.32
N ILE A 228 42.73 -0.28 -9.77
CA ILE A 228 43.53 0.94 -9.77
C ILE A 228 44.61 0.83 -10.86
N ARG A 229 44.76 1.90 -11.68
CA ARG A 229 45.95 2.43 -12.40
C ARG A 229 46.49 1.72 -13.67
N PRO A 230 47.31 2.42 -14.51
CA PRO A 230 47.87 3.78 -14.42
C PRO A 230 47.68 4.71 -15.66
N ARG A 231 48.06 5.98 -15.44
CA ARG A 231 48.22 7.09 -16.41
C ARG A 231 48.98 6.74 -17.69
N GLN A 232 48.55 7.32 -18.82
CA GLN A 232 49.47 7.92 -19.80
C GLN A 232 48.95 9.25 -20.36
N ARG A 233 49.88 10.20 -20.47
CA ARG A 233 49.79 11.50 -21.14
C ARG A 233 49.80 11.31 -22.67
N ASN A 234 49.06 12.13 -23.43
CA ASN A 234 49.61 13.14 -24.36
C ASN A 234 48.55 13.75 -25.28
N ARG A 235 48.66 15.08 -25.47
CA ARG A 235 48.51 15.94 -26.69
C ARG A 235 47.23 15.74 -27.55
N LEU A 236 46.47 16.77 -27.89
CA LEU A 236 46.81 18.10 -28.40
C LEU A 236 45.96 19.21 -27.77
#